data_AF-A0A1F5CJS6-F1
#
_entry.id   AF-A0A1F5CJS6-F1
#
_cell.length_a   1.000
_cell.length_b   1.000
_cell.length_c   1.000
_cell.angle_alpha   90.00
_cell.angle_beta   90.00
_cell.angle_gamma   90.00
#
_symmetry.space_group_name_H-M   'P 1'
#
loop_
_entity.id
_entity.type
_entity.pdbx_description
1 polymer ?
#
loop_
_entity_poly.entity_id
_entity_poly.type
_entity_poly.pdbx_seq_one_letter_code
_entity_poly.pdbx_strand_id
1 'polypeptide(L)'
;MKKFLVVLSIVSLFLGSVVSAGELAPTVPEAPLVEQPKNFGNYLPAEIPNIFDPEVRAQYQPVDVANLRGNPDFPVLILQNIVGGQPQTMLVGLDARNGKEGWSLASDPIILIILFANPETILGTYVDAGFADSGKPSRVFRKLDDLKELKGLGKGVSLTFM
;
A
#
# COMPACT_ATOMS: atom_id res chain seq x y z
N MET A 1 8.57 -16.26 -27.65
CA MET A 1 8.68 -14.93 -27.03
C MET A 1 7.76 -13.96 -27.76
N LYS A 2 6.55 -13.70 -27.24
CA LYS A 2 5.60 -12.74 -27.83
C LYS A 2 5.80 -11.39 -27.18
N LYS A 3 6.21 -10.39 -27.95
CA LYS A 3 6.36 -8.99 -27.52
C LYS A 3 4.98 -8.33 -27.60
N PHE A 4 4.45 -7.87 -26.48
CA PHE A 4 3.27 -7.00 -26.47
C PHE A 4 3.72 -5.55 -26.61
N LEU A 5 3.25 -4.92 -27.69
CA LEU A 5 3.45 -3.51 -27.99
C LEU A 5 2.25 -2.76 -27.38
N VAL A 6 2.45 -2.03 -26.28
CA VAL A 6 1.45 -1.09 -25.76
C VAL A 6 1.72 0.26 -26.40
N VAL A 7 0.81 0.67 -27.30
CA VAL A 7 0.82 2.00 -27.91
C VAL A 7 0.03 2.92 -26.98
N LEU A 8 0.72 3.77 -26.23
CA LEU A 8 0.12 4.83 -25.42
C LEU A 8 0.09 6.11 -26.26
N SER A 9 -1.06 6.41 -26.88
CA SER A 9 -1.28 7.65 -27.61
C SER A 9 -1.45 8.82 -26.65
N ILE A 10 -0.50 9.75 -26.73
CA ILE A 10 -0.51 11.08 -26.13
C ILE A 10 -1.61 11.91 -26.82
N VAL A 11 -2.53 12.46 -26.04
CA VAL A 11 -3.38 13.58 -26.47
C VAL A 11 -3.14 14.73 -25.51
N SER A 12 -2.28 15.65 -25.93
CA SER A 12 -2.19 17.01 -25.40
C SER A 12 -3.25 17.86 -26.08
N LEU A 13 -4.04 18.64 -25.33
CA LEU A 13 -4.88 19.80 -25.71
C LEU A 13 -5.58 20.23 -24.40
N PHE A 14 -5.62 21.46 -23.90
CA PHE A 14 -5.47 22.80 -24.44
C PHE A 14 -4.97 23.76 -23.33
N LEU A 15 -4.19 24.77 -23.70
CA LEU A 15 -4.08 26.02 -22.93
C LEU A 15 -5.37 26.82 -23.10
N GLY A 16 -6.05 27.10 -22.00
CA GLY A 16 -7.09 28.13 -21.91
C GLY A 16 -6.71 29.12 -20.81
N SER A 17 -6.20 30.29 -21.19
CA SER A 17 -6.00 31.40 -20.25
C SER A 17 -7.35 32.06 -19.97
N VAL A 18 -7.89 31.86 -18.77
CA VAL A 18 -9.04 32.62 -18.28
C VAL A 18 -8.50 33.77 -17.41
N VAL A 19 -8.72 34.99 -17.88
CA VAL A 19 -8.54 36.21 -17.09
C VAL A 19 -9.69 36.27 -16.08
N SER A 20 -9.38 36.08 -14.79
CA SER A 20 -10.37 36.26 -13.71
C SER A 20 -10.33 37.70 -13.21
N ALA A 21 -11.46 38.38 -13.30
CA ALA A 21 -11.72 39.63 -12.62
C ALA A 21 -11.66 39.44 -11.09
N GLY A 22 -11.21 40.48 -10.39
CA GLY A 22 -11.06 40.49 -8.93
C GLY A 22 -12.42 40.41 -8.25
N GLU A 23 -12.76 39.21 -7.79
CA GLU A 23 -13.83 38.96 -6.82
C GLU A 23 -13.21 38.96 -5.42
N LEU A 24 -13.75 39.79 -4.53
CA LEU A 24 -13.34 39.84 -3.13
C LEU A 24 -13.61 38.46 -2.51
N ALA A 25 -12.54 37.68 -2.34
CA ALA A 25 -12.64 36.32 -1.82
C ALA A 25 -13.36 36.33 -0.46
N PRO A 26 -14.42 35.53 -0.28
CA PRO A 26 -14.97 35.32 1.04
C PRO A 26 -13.86 34.74 1.93
N THR A 27 -13.69 35.31 3.12
CA THR A 27 -12.80 34.79 4.16
C THR A 27 -13.26 33.38 4.49
N VAL A 28 -12.69 32.38 3.82
CA VAL A 28 -12.93 30.97 4.12
C VAL A 28 -12.45 30.77 5.54
N PRO A 29 -13.31 30.39 6.49
CA PRO A 29 -12.86 30.06 7.83
C PRO A 29 -11.81 28.95 7.69
N GLU A 30 -10.59 29.25 8.10
CA GLU A 30 -9.47 28.33 8.08
C GLU A 30 -9.92 27.05 8.80
N ALA A 31 -10.15 25.99 8.02
CA ALA A 31 -10.57 24.72 8.58
C ALA A 31 -9.49 24.30 9.58
N PRO A 32 -9.87 23.90 10.81
CA PRO A 32 -8.89 23.50 11.81
C PRO A 32 -8.00 22.44 11.17
N LEU A 33 -6.68 22.67 11.22
CA LEU A 33 -5.69 21.70 10.80
C LEU A 33 -5.98 20.42 11.57
N VAL A 34 -6.58 19.44 10.90
CA VAL A 34 -6.81 18.12 11.46
C VAL A 34 -5.42 17.57 11.73
N GLU A 35 -5.00 17.59 13.00
CA GLU A 35 -3.73 17.02 13.41
C GLU A 35 -3.71 15.57 12.95
N GLN A 36 -2.92 15.27 11.92
CA GLN A 36 -2.70 13.89 11.53
C GLN A 36 -2.11 13.17 12.74
N PRO A 37 -2.64 12.00 13.13
CA PRO A 37 -2.12 11.25 14.27
C PRO A 37 -0.61 11.06 14.13
N LYS A 38 0.17 11.71 15.00
CA LYS A 38 1.64 11.77 14.93
C LYS A 38 2.38 10.43 15.07
N ASN A 39 1.68 9.30 15.18
CA ASN A 39 2.30 8.01 15.52
C ASN A 39 1.69 6.84 14.74
N PHE A 40 1.70 6.87 13.41
CA PHE A 40 1.49 5.65 12.61
C PHE A 40 2.76 4.77 12.55
N GLY A 41 3.95 5.35 12.79
CA GLY A 41 5.23 4.68 12.58
C GLY A 41 5.63 3.61 13.61
N ASN A 42 5.00 3.53 14.79
CA ASN A 42 5.44 2.63 15.87
C ASN A 42 4.80 1.22 15.85
N TYR A 43 4.01 0.88 14.84
CA TYR A 43 3.29 -0.40 14.81
C TYR A 43 3.92 -1.46 13.90
N LEU A 44 4.94 -1.10 13.11
CA LEU A 44 5.62 -2.04 12.24
C LEU A 44 6.75 -2.75 13.00
N PRO A 45 6.95 -4.06 12.79
CA PRO A 45 8.15 -4.77 13.24
C PRO A 45 9.43 -4.05 12.80
N ALA A 46 10.48 -4.13 13.63
CA ALA A 46 11.71 -3.38 13.43
C ALA A 46 12.44 -3.70 12.11
N GLU A 47 12.20 -4.89 11.55
CA GLU A 47 12.79 -5.33 10.28
C GLU A 47 12.06 -4.76 9.05
N ILE A 48 10.89 -4.14 9.23
CA ILE A 48 10.08 -3.60 8.14
C ILE A 48 10.42 -2.12 7.95
N PRO A 49 10.83 -1.70 6.73
CA PRO A 49 11.02 -0.29 6.43
C PRO A 49 9.75 0.51 6.70
N ASN A 50 9.88 1.56 7.51
CA ASN A 50 8.76 2.42 7.86
C ASN A 50 8.39 3.34 6.69
N ILE A 51 7.59 2.85 5.73
CA ILE A 51 7.13 3.63 4.57
C ILE A 51 6.19 4.80 4.89
N PHE A 52 5.87 5.02 6.16
CA PHE A 52 5.20 6.24 6.62
C PHE A 52 6.19 7.36 6.92
N ASP A 53 7.47 7.03 7.14
CA ASP A 53 8.55 8.00 7.20
C ASP A 53 8.78 8.58 5.80
N PRO A 54 8.77 9.92 5.61
CA PRO A 54 8.99 10.54 4.31
C PRO A 54 10.31 10.16 3.64
N GLU A 55 11.40 10.01 4.41
CA GLU A 55 12.73 9.69 3.89
C GLU A 55 12.81 8.24 3.40
N VAL A 56 12.21 7.31 4.15
CA VAL A 56 12.09 5.90 3.73
C VAL A 56 11.13 5.80 2.54
N ARG A 57 9.98 6.48 2.59
CA ARG A 57 8.99 6.45 1.52
C ARG A 57 9.54 6.95 0.19
N ALA A 58 10.41 7.96 0.19
CA ALA A 58 11.07 8.46 -1.02
C ALA A 58 11.95 7.40 -1.73
N GLN A 59 12.31 6.32 -1.03
CA GLN A 59 13.07 5.19 -1.57
C GLN A 59 12.19 4.14 -2.24
N TYR A 60 10.86 4.20 -2.08
CA TYR A 60 9.93 3.21 -2.63
C TYR A 60 8.98 3.85 -3.63
N GLN A 61 8.78 3.17 -4.76
CA GLN A 61 7.75 3.52 -5.74
C GLN A 61 6.66 2.46 -5.78
N PRO A 62 5.38 2.85 -5.90
CA PRO A 62 4.33 1.89 -6.23
C PRO A 62 4.52 1.41 -7.67
N VAL A 63 4.56 0.09 -7.85
CA VAL A 63 4.70 -0.52 -9.18
C VAL A 63 3.42 -1.17 -9.65
N ASP A 64 2.58 -1.64 -8.72
CA ASP A 64 1.32 -2.28 -9.05
C ASP A 64 0.36 -2.31 -7.85
N VAL A 65 -0.93 -2.54 -8.14
CA VAL A 65 -2.00 -2.78 -7.18
C VAL A 65 -2.74 -4.03 -7.59
N ALA A 66 -2.82 -4.98 -6.66
CA ALA A 66 -3.57 -6.21 -6.82
C ALA A 66 -4.62 -6.36 -5.71
N ASN A 67 -5.29 -7.49 -5.70
CA ASN A 67 -6.20 -7.87 -4.63
C ASN A 67 -5.79 -9.22 -4.07
N LEU A 68 -5.80 -9.35 -2.75
CA LEU A 68 -5.51 -10.62 -2.09
C LEU A 68 -6.59 -11.62 -2.52
N ARG A 69 -6.20 -12.58 -3.37
CA ARG A 69 -7.09 -13.56 -4.01
C ARG A 69 -8.22 -12.95 -4.85
N GLY A 70 -7.98 -11.79 -5.45
CA GLY A 70 -9.02 -11.11 -6.20
C GLY A 70 -10.15 -10.55 -5.32
N ASN A 71 -10.00 -10.54 -3.99
CA ASN A 71 -10.98 -9.93 -3.11
C ASN A 71 -10.77 -8.40 -3.05
N PRO A 72 -11.73 -7.58 -3.54
CA PRO A 72 -11.63 -6.13 -3.52
C PRO A 72 -11.50 -5.55 -2.10
N ASP A 73 -12.00 -6.26 -1.08
CA ASP A 73 -11.91 -5.86 0.33
C ASP A 73 -10.49 -5.89 0.89
N PHE A 74 -9.57 -6.57 0.19
CA PHE A 74 -8.18 -6.75 0.61
C PHE A 74 -7.21 -6.32 -0.50
N PRO A 75 -7.13 -5.02 -0.80
CA PRO A 75 -6.20 -4.52 -1.79
C PRO A 75 -4.75 -4.73 -1.31
N VAL A 76 -3.88 -4.97 -2.27
CA VAL A 76 -2.47 -5.27 -2.06
C VAL A 76 -1.64 -4.31 -2.90
N LEU A 77 -0.85 -3.49 -2.23
CA LEU A 77 0.06 -2.54 -2.86
C LEU A 77 1.44 -3.18 -3.00
N ILE A 78 2.01 -3.13 -4.21
CA ILE A 78 3.37 -3.59 -4.47
C ILE A 78 4.28 -2.37 -4.58
N LEU A 79 5.29 -2.32 -3.71
CA LEU A 79 6.26 -1.24 -3.60
C LEU A 79 7.64 -1.77 -3.96
N GLN A 80 8.35 -1.07 -4.85
CA GLN A 80 9.71 -1.40 -5.25
C GLN A 80 10.69 -0.36 -4.71
N ASN A 81 11.79 -0.80 -4.11
CA ASN A 81 12.87 0.07 -3.68
C ASN A 81 13.69 0.54 -4.90
N ILE A 82 13.77 1.85 -5.13
CA ILE A 82 14.41 2.47 -6.30
C ILE A 82 15.86 2.90 -6.06
N VAL A 83 16.30 3.00 -4.80
CA VAL A 83 17.69 3.39 -4.48
C VAL A 83 18.64 2.20 -4.44
N GLY A 84 18.10 0.98 -4.62
CA GLY A 84 18.83 -0.26 -4.44
C GLY A 84 18.99 -0.61 -2.96
N GLY A 85 19.23 -1.89 -2.66
CA GLY A 85 19.31 -2.39 -1.29
C GLY A 85 18.18 -3.36 -0.94
N GLN A 86 18.08 -3.66 0.35
CA GLN A 86 17.18 -4.68 0.89
C GLN A 86 16.21 -4.06 1.91
N PRO A 87 14.91 -4.38 1.86
CA PRO A 87 14.23 -5.21 0.85
C PRO A 87 14.15 -4.51 -0.52
N GLN A 88 14.16 -5.31 -1.60
CA GLN A 88 13.98 -4.80 -2.97
C GLN A 88 12.51 -4.57 -3.31
N THR A 89 11.63 -5.40 -2.78
CA THR A 89 10.18 -5.29 -3.01
C THR A 89 9.43 -5.56 -1.72
N MET A 90 8.37 -4.81 -1.51
CA MET A 90 7.47 -4.96 -0.37
C MET A 90 6.04 -5.04 -0.87
N LEU A 91 5.33 -6.08 -0.45
CA LEU A 91 3.89 -6.26 -0.64
C LEU A 91 3.19 -5.82 0.63
N VAL A 92 2.20 -4.94 0.53
CA VAL A 92 1.41 -4.42 1.66
C VAL A 92 -0.06 -4.69 1.40
N GLY A 93 -0.66 -5.60 2.16
CA GLY A 93 -2.09 -5.89 2.13
C GLY A 93 -2.85 -5.06 3.16
N LEU A 94 -3.95 -4.44 2.74
CA LEU A 94 -4.79 -3.58 3.57
C LEU A 94 -6.15 -4.23 3.84
N ASP A 95 -6.80 -3.83 4.93
CA ASP A 95 -8.20 -4.13 5.22
C ASP A 95 -9.10 -2.96 4.80
N ALA A 96 -9.75 -3.10 3.64
CA ALA A 96 -10.65 -2.09 3.09
C ALA A 96 -12.12 -2.30 3.48
N ARG A 97 -12.43 -3.17 4.45
CA ARG A 97 -13.81 -3.43 4.94
C ARG A 97 -14.32 -2.32 5.86
N ASN A 98 -14.36 -1.10 5.33
CA ASN A 98 -14.71 0.12 6.06
C ASN A 98 -15.96 0.82 5.51
N GLY A 99 -16.59 0.28 4.45
CA GLY A 99 -17.78 0.84 3.80
C GLY A 99 -17.52 2.07 2.93
N LYS A 100 -16.26 2.43 2.68
CA LYS A 100 -15.86 3.53 1.78
C LYS A 100 -15.69 3.01 0.35
N GLU A 101 -15.79 3.92 -0.62
CA GLU A 101 -15.60 3.59 -2.05
C GLU A 101 -14.14 3.27 -2.43
N GLY A 102 -13.19 3.57 -1.55
CA GLY A 102 -11.78 3.35 -1.79
C GLY A 102 -11.00 3.08 -0.52
N TRP A 103 -9.70 2.83 -0.71
CA TRP A 103 -8.76 2.53 0.35
C TRP A 103 -7.57 3.51 0.31
N SER A 104 -6.87 3.60 1.42
CA SER A 104 -5.72 4.48 1.60
C SER A 104 -4.72 3.81 2.53
N LEU A 105 -3.47 3.70 2.06
CA LEU A 105 -2.35 3.21 2.87
C LEU A 105 -2.19 3.99 4.19
N ALA A 106 -2.56 5.28 4.20
CA ALA A 106 -2.39 6.14 5.37
C ALA A 106 -3.47 5.93 6.45
N SER A 107 -4.65 5.43 6.08
CA SER A 107 -5.78 5.32 7.02
C SER A 107 -6.28 3.90 7.24
N ASP A 108 -6.14 3.03 6.25
CA ASP A 108 -6.67 1.68 6.32
C ASP A 108 -5.65 0.73 6.96
N PRO A 109 -6.10 -0.22 7.79
CA PRO A 109 -5.19 -1.09 8.53
C PRO A 109 -4.39 -2.00 7.60
N ILE A 110 -3.07 -2.03 7.79
CA ILE A 110 -2.22 -3.04 7.17
C ILE A 110 -2.47 -4.38 7.89
N ILE A 111 -2.76 -5.43 7.11
CA ILE A 111 -3.02 -6.78 7.62
C ILE A 111 -1.99 -7.81 7.16
N LEU A 112 -1.23 -7.50 6.11
CA LEU A 112 -0.21 -8.39 5.55
C LEU A 112 0.97 -7.56 5.04
N ILE A 113 2.18 -8.00 5.34
CA ILE A 113 3.41 -7.44 4.77
C ILE A 113 4.29 -8.61 4.32
N ILE A 114 4.79 -8.56 3.09
CA ILE A 114 5.79 -9.52 2.60
C ILE A 114 6.98 -8.76 2.05
N LEU A 115 8.16 -9.07 2.56
CA LEU A 115 9.42 -8.48 2.15
C LEU A 115 10.16 -9.44 1.23
N PHE A 116 10.62 -8.93 0.09
CA PHE A 116 11.36 -9.68 -0.91
C PHE A 116 12.73 -9.09 -1.08
N ALA A 117 13.74 -9.97 -1.12
CA ALA A 117 15.08 -9.59 -1.51
C ALA A 117 15.30 -9.48 -3.01
N ASN A 118 14.49 -10.21 -3.75
CA ASN A 118 14.37 -10.27 -5.20
C ASN A 118 13.07 -11.05 -5.47
N PRO A 119 12.61 -11.19 -6.73
CA PRO A 119 11.35 -11.89 -7.02
C PRO A 119 11.23 -13.32 -6.49
N GLU A 120 12.34 -13.99 -6.16
CA GLU A 120 12.37 -15.39 -5.74
C GLU A 120 12.66 -15.59 -4.24
N THR A 121 13.17 -14.56 -3.55
CA THR A 121 13.66 -14.69 -2.17
C THR A 121 12.83 -13.84 -1.21
N ILE A 122 12.11 -14.50 -0.30
CA ILE A 122 11.35 -13.82 0.76
C ILE A 122 12.22 -13.63 2.00
N LEU A 123 12.32 -12.40 2.48
CA LEU A 123 13.02 -12.04 3.71
C LEU A 123 12.14 -12.20 4.96
N GLY A 124 10.83 -11.99 4.80
CA GLY A 124 9.89 -12.14 5.89
C GLY A 124 8.46 -11.95 5.42
N THR A 125 7.56 -12.66 6.09
CA THR A 125 6.11 -12.51 5.93
C THR A 125 5.55 -12.18 7.31
N TYR A 126 4.77 -11.11 7.39
CA TYR A 126 4.19 -10.61 8.61
C TYR A 126 2.69 -10.45 8.43
N VAL A 127 1.90 -10.95 9.37
CA VAL A 127 0.45 -10.82 9.37
C VAL A 127 0.01 -10.14 10.66
N ASP A 128 -1.03 -9.31 10.56
CA ASP A 128 -1.71 -8.78 11.74
C ASP A 128 -2.37 -9.93 12.52
N ALA A 129 -2.00 -10.10 13.78
CA ALA A 129 -2.42 -11.21 14.62
C ALA A 129 -3.93 -11.19 14.86
N GLY A 130 -4.50 -10.04 15.20
CA GLY A 130 -5.96 -9.90 15.33
C GLY A 130 -6.70 -10.23 14.04
N PHE A 131 -6.16 -9.82 12.89
CA PHE A 131 -6.75 -10.15 11.60
C PHE A 131 -6.71 -11.66 11.36
N ALA A 132 -5.57 -12.29 11.64
CA ALA A 132 -5.41 -13.72 11.49
C ALA A 132 -6.30 -14.55 12.44
N ASP A 133 -6.45 -14.10 13.68
CA ASP A 133 -7.11 -14.88 14.73
C ASP A 133 -8.62 -14.60 14.84
N SER A 134 -9.05 -13.38 14.48
CA SER A 134 -10.44 -12.91 14.66
C SER A 134 -11.02 -12.17 13.46
N GLY A 135 -10.24 -11.98 12.39
CA GLY A 135 -10.66 -11.20 11.23
C GLY A 135 -10.77 -9.70 11.50
N LYS A 136 -10.16 -9.17 12.57
CA LYS A 136 -10.17 -7.74 12.93
C LYS A 136 -8.74 -7.20 13.14
N PRO A 137 -8.37 -6.07 12.55
CA PRO A 137 -7.02 -5.53 12.66
C PRO A 137 -6.67 -5.16 14.11
N SER A 138 -5.47 -5.53 14.55
CA SER A 138 -4.94 -5.32 15.90
C SER A 138 -3.72 -4.40 15.96
N ARG A 139 -3.06 -4.18 14.82
CA ARG A 139 -1.75 -3.54 14.66
C ARG A 139 -0.61 -4.27 15.36
N VAL A 140 -0.82 -5.54 15.70
CA VAL A 140 0.21 -6.41 16.27
C VAL A 140 0.60 -7.41 15.20
N PHE A 141 1.82 -7.32 14.71
CA PHE A 141 2.28 -8.22 13.65
C PHE A 141 3.02 -9.43 14.23
N ARG A 142 2.73 -10.60 13.68
CA ARG A 142 3.55 -11.81 13.89
C ARG A 142 4.23 -12.19 12.59
N LYS A 143 5.48 -12.62 12.71
CA LYS A 143 6.21 -13.23 11.59
C LYS A 143 5.67 -14.64 11.36
N LEU A 144 5.51 -15.02 10.10
CA LEU A 144 5.18 -16.38 9.70
C LEU A 144 6.45 -17.13 9.30
N ASP A 145 6.55 -18.38 9.73
CA ASP A 145 7.71 -19.23 9.45
C ASP A 145 7.55 -19.98 8.10
N ASP A 146 6.31 -20.34 7.73
CA ASP A 146 5.98 -20.92 6.42
C ASP A 146 4.85 -20.13 5.73
N LEU A 147 5.03 -19.79 4.46
CA LEU A 147 3.97 -19.19 3.63
C LEU A 147 2.72 -20.06 3.53
N LYS A 148 2.81 -21.37 3.76
CA LYS A 148 1.63 -22.25 3.83
C LYS A 148 0.67 -21.81 4.93
N GLU A 149 1.14 -21.12 5.96
CA GLU A 149 0.29 -20.55 7.01
C GLU A 149 -0.67 -19.48 6.46
N LEU A 150 -0.30 -18.78 5.38
CA LEU A 150 -1.21 -17.87 4.66
C LEU A 150 -2.40 -18.61 4.02
N LYS A 151 -2.28 -19.91 3.74
CA LYS A 151 -3.41 -20.71 3.23
C LYS A 151 -4.50 -20.94 4.27
N GLY A 152 -4.21 -20.69 5.55
CA GLY A 152 -5.19 -20.70 6.64
C GLY A 152 -6.02 -19.42 6.73
N LEU A 153 -5.53 -18.31 6.17
CA LEU A 153 -6.20 -16.99 6.17
C LEU A 153 -7.35 -16.91 5.14
N GLY A 154 -8.10 -18.01 5.00
CA GLY A 154 -9.13 -18.30 4.00
C GLY A 154 -8.67 -19.39 3.02
N LYS A 155 -9.55 -20.05 2.26
CA LYS A 155 -9.21 -21.12 1.29
C LYS A 155 -8.77 -20.58 -0.09
N GLY A 156 -7.67 -21.13 -0.69
CA GLY A 156 -7.21 -20.85 -2.07
C GLY A 156 -6.29 -19.63 -2.38
N VAL A 157 -5.13 -19.44 -1.72
CA VAL A 157 -4.19 -18.33 -2.08
C VAL A 157 -3.14 -19.01 -2.93
N SER A 158 -3.09 -18.67 -4.21
CA SER A 158 -1.89 -18.86 -5.02
C SER A 158 -1.41 -17.46 -5.37
N LEU A 159 -0.40 -16.96 -4.67
CA LEU A 159 0.37 -15.80 -5.13
C LEU A 159 1.23 -16.34 -6.27
N THR A 160 0.68 -16.33 -7.48
CA THR A 160 1.47 -16.61 -8.68
C THR A 160 2.14 -15.29 -9.04
N PHE A 161 3.41 -15.16 -8.67
CA PHE A 161 4.26 -14.09 -9.20
C PHE A 161 4.54 -14.46 -10.67
N MET A 162 4.10 -13.60 -11.60
CA MET A 162 4.38 -13.76 -13.04
C MET A 162 5.79 -13.32 -13.40
#